data_AF-A0A1G3IKU0-F1
#
_entry.id   AF-A0A1G3IKU0-F1
#
_cell.length_a   1.000
_cell.length_b   1.000
_cell.length_c   1.000
_cell.angle_alpha   90.00
_cell.angle_beta   90.00
_cell.angle_gamma   90.00
#
_symmetry.space_group_name_H-M   'P 1'
#
loop_
_entity.id
_entity.type
_entity.pdbx_description
1 polymer ?
#
loop_
_entity_poly.entity_id
_entity_poly.type
_entity_poly.pdbx_seq_one_letter_code
_entity_poly.pdbx_strand_id
1 'polypeptide(L)'
;MTSTTPRKPVAKKPAVRKPAAARKPAVAKTAAKPVKKHKKEKKANSKVKVVRDSFTMPQADYELIAAIKGKALTAGLHLKKSELLRAGLQVLSKLTAVQLKRAISGLEKIKTGRPAKS
;
A
#
# COMPACT_ATOMS: atom_id res chain seq x y z
N MET A 1 -58.10 21.76 -25.36
CA MET A 1 -58.32 20.31 -25.57
C MET A 1 -57.54 19.57 -24.46
N THR A 2 -58.23 19.27 -23.34
CA THR A 2 -58.60 17.92 -22.86
C THR A 2 -57.39 17.10 -22.37
N SER A 3 -57.01 17.12 -21.09
CA SER A 3 -57.56 16.46 -19.89
C SER A 3 -57.25 14.96 -19.74
N THR A 4 -56.91 14.58 -18.50
CA THR A 4 -57.35 13.34 -17.80
C THR A 4 -56.51 12.06 -17.95
N THR A 5 -55.79 11.75 -16.86
CA THR A 5 -55.50 10.39 -16.34
C THR A 5 -56.77 9.67 -15.84
N PRO A 6 -56.81 8.32 -15.80
CA PRO A 6 -56.96 7.67 -14.48
C PRO A 6 -56.29 6.28 -14.25
N ARG A 7 -55.80 6.11 -13.01
CA ARG A 7 -55.84 4.98 -12.02
C ARG A 7 -55.66 3.48 -12.39
N LYS A 8 -54.58 2.88 -11.81
CA LYS A 8 -54.40 1.71 -10.86
C LYS A 8 -55.57 0.70 -10.63
N PRO A 9 -55.38 -0.54 -10.03
CA PRO A 9 -54.20 -1.22 -9.40
C PRO A 9 -54.06 -2.75 -9.78
N VAL A 10 -53.12 -3.62 -9.33
CA VAL A 10 -52.97 -4.33 -8.01
C VAL A 10 -51.87 -5.45 -8.15
N ALA A 11 -51.11 -5.73 -7.05
CA ALA A 11 -50.45 -7.02 -6.66
C ALA A 11 -49.31 -7.64 -7.50
N LYS A 12 -48.29 -8.36 -7.00
CA LYS A 12 -47.90 -8.91 -5.69
C LYS A 12 -46.39 -9.30 -5.78
N LYS A 13 -45.61 -9.04 -4.73
CA LYS A 13 -44.33 -9.71 -4.38
C LYS A 13 -44.66 -10.67 -3.22
N PRO A 14 -44.16 -11.91 -3.12
CA PRO A 14 -42.76 -12.25 -2.77
C PRO A 14 -42.32 -13.57 -3.46
N ALA A 15 -41.22 -14.31 -3.20
CA ALA A 15 -40.26 -14.40 -2.13
C ALA A 15 -39.03 -15.18 -2.65
N VAL A 16 -37.87 -14.88 -2.06
CA VAL A 16 -36.66 -15.70 -2.07
C VAL A 16 -36.95 -17.05 -1.39
N ARG A 17 -36.57 -18.18 -1.99
CA ARG A 17 -36.45 -19.46 -1.27
C ARG A 17 -35.11 -20.14 -1.55
N LYS A 18 -34.29 -20.07 -0.51
CA LYS A 18 -33.14 -20.91 -0.14
C LYS A 18 -33.53 -22.39 -0.12
N PRO A 19 -32.61 -23.32 -0.40
CA PRO A 19 -32.58 -24.59 0.31
C PRO A 19 -31.49 -24.57 1.37
N ALA A 20 -31.91 -24.62 2.62
CA ALA A 20 -31.05 -24.98 3.74
C ALA A 20 -31.45 -26.38 4.23
N ALA A 21 -30.42 -27.10 4.68
CA ALA A 21 -30.44 -28.20 5.65
C ALA A 21 -30.42 -29.65 5.12
N ALA A 22 -29.34 -30.33 5.52
CA ALA A 22 -29.12 -31.76 5.83
C ALA A 22 -27.82 -32.22 5.14
N ARG A 23 -26.75 -32.72 5.79
CA ARG A 23 -26.58 -33.41 7.07
C ARG A 23 -25.06 -33.60 7.33
N LYS A 24 -24.69 -33.65 8.62
CA LYS A 24 -23.42 -34.09 9.26
C LYS A 24 -22.22 -33.12 9.21
N PRO A 25 -21.62 -32.84 10.38
CA PRO A 25 -20.38 -33.56 10.69
C PRO A 25 -20.44 -34.23 12.07
N ALA A 26 -20.08 -35.51 12.09
CA ALA A 26 -19.71 -36.21 13.30
C ALA A 26 -18.21 -36.02 13.55
N VAL A 27 -17.87 -36.08 14.83
CA VAL A 27 -16.54 -36.26 15.43
C VAL A 27 -15.73 -34.99 15.67
N ALA A 28 -15.93 -34.49 16.89
CA ALA A 28 -15.00 -33.67 17.63
C ALA A 28 -13.75 -34.45 18.04
N LYS A 29 -12.62 -33.72 18.11
CA LYS A 29 -11.45 -33.92 18.99
C LYS A 29 -10.66 -35.23 18.85
N THR A 30 -9.38 -35.13 18.50
CA THR A 30 -8.27 -35.14 19.47
C THR A 30 -6.93 -34.96 18.77
N ALA A 31 -6.03 -34.26 19.46
CA ALA A 31 -4.66 -33.99 19.08
C ALA A 31 -3.79 -35.24 19.04
N ALA A 32 -2.89 -35.33 18.05
CA ALA A 32 -1.60 -36.01 18.20
C ALA A 32 -0.63 -35.48 17.12
N LYS A 33 0.49 -34.90 17.57
CA LYS A 33 1.66 -34.61 16.72
C LYS A 33 2.12 -35.89 16.01
N PRO A 34 2.72 -35.77 14.82
CA PRO A 34 4.02 -36.40 14.68
C PRO A 34 5.05 -35.44 14.09
N VAL A 35 6.17 -35.36 14.79
CA VAL A 35 7.43 -34.79 14.33
C VAL A 35 7.94 -35.68 13.19
N LYS A 36 8.04 -35.16 11.97
CA LYS A 36 8.90 -35.76 10.93
C LYS A 36 9.77 -34.70 10.27
N LYS A 37 11.06 -34.86 10.54
CA LYS A 37 12.20 -34.15 9.95
C LYS A 37 12.22 -34.31 8.43
N HIS A 38 12.76 -33.26 7.81
CA HIS A 38 13.39 -33.18 6.50
C HIS A 38 12.57 -33.56 5.26
N LYS A 39 12.17 -32.52 4.53
CA LYS A 39 12.22 -32.56 3.07
C LYS A 39 12.72 -31.24 2.51
N LYS A 40 13.98 -31.29 2.06
CA LYS A 40 14.58 -30.48 1.00
C LYS A 40 14.60 -28.97 1.25
N GLU A 41 15.81 -28.50 1.58
CA GLU A 41 16.31 -27.18 1.20
C GLU A 41 16.06 -26.95 -0.30
N LYS A 42 14.86 -26.48 -0.65
CA LYS A 42 14.75 -25.55 -1.76
C LYS A 42 15.34 -24.27 -1.21
N LYS A 43 16.48 -23.85 -1.77
CA LYS A 43 16.96 -22.46 -1.66
C LYS A 43 15.79 -21.57 -2.04
N ALA A 44 14.99 -21.20 -1.05
CA ALA A 44 13.98 -20.19 -1.17
C ALA A 44 14.79 -18.92 -1.33
N ASN A 45 14.99 -18.53 -2.60
CA ASN A 45 15.44 -17.20 -2.93
C ASN A 45 14.48 -16.27 -2.19
N SER A 46 14.92 -15.76 -1.04
CA SER A 46 14.10 -15.01 -0.10
C SER A 46 13.84 -13.68 -0.77
N LYS A 47 12.78 -13.65 -1.59
CA LYS A 47 12.31 -12.45 -2.27
C LYS A 47 12.20 -11.35 -1.21
N VAL A 48 13.07 -10.35 -1.31
CA VAL A 48 13.09 -9.23 -0.37
C VAL A 48 11.72 -8.59 -0.42
N LYS A 49 11.06 -8.49 0.74
CA LYS A 49 9.75 -7.86 0.83
C LYS A 49 9.91 -6.38 0.48
N VAL A 50 9.21 -5.93 -0.56
CA VAL A 50 9.19 -4.51 -0.96
C VAL A 50 8.12 -3.79 -0.13
N VAL A 51 8.54 -2.80 0.64
CA VAL A 51 7.63 -1.89 1.38
C VAL A 51 7.44 -0.63 0.55
N ARG A 52 6.18 -0.25 0.31
CA ARG A 52 5.84 1.01 -0.35
C ARG A 52 5.51 2.04 0.72
N ASP A 53 6.30 3.11 0.77
CA ASP A 53 6.02 4.29 1.58
C ASP A 53 5.56 5.44 0.68
N SER A 54 4.62 6.27 1.16
CA SER A 54 4.12 7.44 0.44
C SER A 54 4.35 8.68 1.29
N PHE A 55 5.12 9.62 0.76
CA PHE A 55 5.52 10.84 1.47
C PHE A 55 4.67 12.04 1.08
N THR A 56 4.27 12.82 2.08
CA THR A 56 3.82 14.20 1.92
C THR A 56 5.02 15.13 2.05
N MET A 57 5.26 15.96 1.05
CA MET A 57 6.41 16.86 0.94
C MET A 57 5.97 18.16 0.23
N PRO A 58 6.64 19.30 0.43
CA PRO A 58 6.24 20.58 -0.14
C PRO A 58 6.49 20.59 -1.65
N GLN A 59 5.87 21.55 -2.34
CA GLN A 59 6.02 21.69 -3.79
C GLN A 59 7.48 21.92 -4.20
N ALA A 60 8.21 22.75 -3.45
CA ALA A 60 9.63 23.04 -3.71
C ALA A 60 10.50 21.77 -3.72
N ASP A 61 10.27 20.82 -2.80
CA ASP A 61 11.04 19.58 -2.77
C ASP A 61 10.67 18.66 -3.95
N TYR A 62 9.42 18.69 -4.42
CA TYR A 62 9.00 17.93 -5.61
C TYR A 62 9.71 18.44 -6.87
N GLU A 63 9.86 19.75 -6.98
CA GLU A 63 10.61 20.40 -8.06
C GLU A 63 12.10 20.07 -7.98
N LEU A 64 12.67 20.03 -6.77
CA LEU A 64 14.05 19.60 -6.59
C LEU A 64 14.27 18.14 -7.05
N ILE A 65 13.34 17.23 -6.72
CA ILE A 65 13.40 15.84 -7.22
C ILE A 65 13.34 15.81 -8.76
N ALA A 66 12.46 16.61 -9.37
CA ALA A 66 12.37 16.69 -10.83
C ALA A 66 13.66 17.24 -11.45
N ALA A 67 14.23 18.29 -10.88
CA ALA A 67 15.48 18.89 -11.32
C ALA A 67 16.66 17.90 -11.23
N ILE A 68 16.79 17.16 -10.12
CA ILE A 68 17.84 16.14 -9.95
C ILE A 68 17.66 15.01 -10.96
N LYS A 69 16.40 14.57 -11.20
CA LYS A 69 16.13 13.59 -12.26
C LYS A 69 16.53 14.12 -13.64
N GLY A 70 16.25 15.38 -13.95
CA GLY A 70 16.68 16.02 -15.20
C GLY A 70 18.20 15.99 -15.35
N LYS A 71 18.94 16.37 -14.30
CA LYS A 71 20.42 16.30 -14.28
C LYS A 71 20.96 14.88 -14.47
N ALA A 72 20.29 13.90 -13.87
CA ALA A 72 20.65 12.49 -14.05
C ALA A 72 20.39 12.04 -15.51
N LEU A 73 19.27 12.45 -16.11
CA LEU A 73 18.96 12.14 -17.51
C LEU A 73 19.98 12.74 -18.47
N THR A 74 20.42 13.97 -18.24
CA THR A 74 21.49 14.58 -19.05
C THR A 74 22.83 13.83 -18.92
N ALA A 75 23.05 13.15 -17.79
CA ALA A 75 24.19 12.27 -17.59
C ALA A 75 23.96 10.82 -18.10
N GLY A 76 22.85 10.57 -18.81
CA GLY A 76 22.49 9.25 -19.34
C GLY A 76 21.86 8.28 -18.33
N LEU A 77 21.56 8.75 -17.11
CA LEU A 77 21.00 7.92 -16.04
C LEU A 77 19.48 8.08 -15.94
N HIS A 78 18.75 7.00 -16.24
CA HIS A 78 17.30 6.95 -16.09
C HIS A 78 16.92 6.51 -14.67
N LEU A 79 16.55 7.47 -13.82
CA LEU A 79 16.23 7.21 -12.41
C LEU A 79 14.73 7.29 -12.12
N LYS A 80 14.23 6.34 -11.34
CA LYS A 80 12.89 6.43 -10.72
C LYS A 80 12.93 7.28 -9.44
N LYS A 81 11.77 7.84 -9.02
CA LYS A 81 11.69 8.60 -7.77
C LYS A 81 12.16 7.76 -6.56
N SER A 82 11.78 6.48 -6.51
CA SER A 82 12.20 5.57 -5.43
C SER A 82 13.69 5.22 -5.47
N GLU A 83 14.37 5.33 -6.60
CA GLU A 83 15.83 5.13 -6.69
C GLU A 83 16.58 6.36 -6.19
N LEU A 84 16.15 7.54 -6.60
CA LEU A 84 16.71 8.80 -6.13
C LEU A 84 16.63 8.91 -4.60
N LEU A 85 15.47 8.57 -4.01
CA LEU A 85 15.33 8.58 -2.55
C LEU A 85 16.26 7.58 -1.85
N ARG A 86 16.40 6.36 -2.40
CA ARG A 86 17.33 5.36 -1.86
C ARG A 86 18.79 5.81 -1.97
N ALA A 87 19.17 6.42 -3.09
CA ALA A 87 20.51 6.99 -3.28
C ALA A 87 20.78 8.13 -2.29
N GLY A 88 19.80 9.02 -2.10
CA GLY A 88 19.86 10.10 -1.11
C GLY A 88 20.12 9.55 0.30
N LEU A 89 19.41 8.50 0.72
CA LEU A 89 19.62 7.87 2.03
C LEU A 89 21.05 7.30 2.18
N GLN A 90 21.59 6.68 1.13
CA GLN A 90 22.97 6.16 1.14
C GLN A 90 24.03 7.26 1.20
N VAL A 91 23.76 8.44 0.62
CA VAL A 91 24.64 9.61 0.74
C VAL A 91 24.55 10.19 2.15
N LEU A 92 23.32 10.35 2.67
CA LEU A 92 23.09 10.87 4.02
C LEU A 92 23.73 10.00 5.10
N SER A 93 23.75 8.67 4.92
CA SER A 93 24.38 7.74 5.88
C SER A 93 25.90 7.84 5.95
N LYS A 94 26.54 8.46 4.94
CA LYS A 94 28.00 8.67 4.89
C LYS A 94 28.43 10.02 5.50
N LEU A 95 27.48 10.89 5.82
CA LEU A 95 27.78 12.21 6.39
C LEU A 95 28.23 12.10 7.84
N THR A 96 29.06 13.04 8.27
CA THR A 96 29.40 13.20 9.70
C THR A 96 28.20 13.72 10.49
N ALA A 97 28.18 13.52 11.81
CA ALA A 97 27.09 13.99 12.68
C ALA A 97 26.84 15.51 12.56
N VAL A 98 27.89 16.30 12.40
CA VAL A 98 27.79 17.76 12.24
C VAL A 98 27.14 18.13 10.90
N GLN A 99 27.56 17.48 9.81
CA GLN A 99 26.97 17.70 8.48
C GLN A 99 25.51 17.27 8.44
N LEU A 100 25.18 16.11 9.03
CA LEU A 100 23.82 15.62 9.10
C LEU A 100 22.91 16.58 9.88
N LYS A 101 23.38 17.08 11.04
CA LYS A 101 22.63 18.06 11.84
C LYS A 101 22.34 19.33 11.03
N ARG A 102 23.33 19.84 10.30
CA ARG A 102 23.16 21.02 9.43
C ARG A 102 22.14 20.74 8.33
N ALA A 103 22.25 19.60 7.65
CA ALA A 103 21.34 19.21 6.57
C ALA A 103 19.88 19.10 7.06
N ILE A 104 19.65 18.50 8.24
CA ILE A 104 18.30 18.34 8.81
C ILE A 104 17.75 19.66 9.34
N SER A 105 18.58 20.50 9.95
CA SER A 105 18.11 21.75 10.58
C SER A 105 17.60 22.79 9.58
N GLY A 106 18.02 22.70 8.31
CA GLY A 106 17.55 23.57 7.23
C GLY A 106 16.22 23.14 6.60
N LEU A 107 15.67 21.98 6.99
CA LEU A 107 14.41 21.49 6.43
C LEU A 107 13.21 22.17 7.10
N GLU A 108 12.24 22.60 6.28
CA GLU A 108 10.97 23.09 6.78
C GLU A 108 10.17 21.92 7.39
N LYS A 109 9.79 22.05 8.66
CA LYS A 109 9.00 21.03 9.33
C LYS A 109 7.57 21.09 8.82
N ILE A 110 7.21 20.15 7.96
CA ILE A 110 5.83 19.94 7.57
C ILE A 110 5.07 19.38 8.77
N LYS A 111 3.99 20.05 9.18
CA LYS A 111 3.02 19.48 10.13
C LYS A 111 2.24 18.37 9.42
N THR A 112 2.84 17.19 9.31
CA THR A 112 2.17 16.03 8.75
C THR A 112 1.25 15.42 9.82
N GLY A 113 -0.05 15.62 9.66
CA GLY A 113 -1.07 14.79 10.28
C GLY A 113 -1.43 13.63 9.35
N ARG A 114 -1.76 12.46 9.90
CA ARG A 114 -2.60 11.49 9.19
C ARG A 114 -3.96 12.17 8.97
N PRO A 115 -4.49 12.28 7.73
CA PRO A 115 -5.86 12.76 7.57
C PRO A 115 -6.76 11.91 8.45
N ALA A 116 -7.53 12.56 9.32
CA ALA A 116 -8.53 11.86 10.13
C ALA A 116 -9.50 11.20 9.16
N LYS A 117 -9.48 9.86 9.15
CA LYS A 117 -10.36 8.91 8.44
C LYS A 117 -11.36 9.54 7.45
N SER A 118 -11.20 9.20 6.17
CA SER A 118 -12.35 8.90 5.32
C SER A 118 -12.60 7.40 5.35
#